data_AF-A0A358C4S4-F1
#
_entry.id   AF-A0A358C4S4-F1
#
_cell.length_a   1.000
_cell.length_b   1.000
_cell.length_c   1.000
_cell.angle_alpha   90.00
_cell.angle_beta   90.00
_cell.angle_gamma   90.00
#
_symmetry.space_group_name_H-M   'P 1'
#
loop_
_entity.id
_entity.type
_entity.pdbx_description
1 polymer ?
#
loop_
_entity_poly.entity_id
_entity_poly.type
_entity_poly.pdbx_seq_one_letter_code
_entity_poly.pdbx_strand_id
1 'polypeptide(L)'
;KGKFHVIYSSREAPGIITDVLAFDVKRIGKDDKQIMALMRGYLDGLAYMKAKPAEAAKLIGKAVGVSDKEALEQLTGVYNIPLAEMPKTYAKGKDTTSFYVSGEVINEILIKNGQIKKAAAIPATLDDRYVKALLK
;
A
#
# COMPACT_ATOMS: atom_id res chain seq x y z
N LYS A 1 -21.59 1.91 -22.90
CA LYS A 1 -22.22 1.03 -21.89
C LYS A 1 -22.64 -0.26 -22.58
N GLY A 2 -22.16 -1.47 -22.30
CA GLY A 2 -21.06 -1.99 -21.47
C GLY A 2 -20.80 -3.44 -21.96
N LYS A 3 -19.53 -3.82 -22.19
CA LYS A 3 -19.16 -5.14 -22.77
C LYS A 3 -19.03 -6.26 -21.73
N PHE A 4 -19.14 -5.95 -20.43
CA PHE A 4 -18.90 -6.90 -19.35
C PHE A 4 -19.86 -6.67 -18.18
N HIS A 5 -20.17 -7.75 -17.46
CA HIS A 5 -20.91 -7.76 -16.20
C HIS A 5 -19.90 -7.96 -15.06
N VAL A 6 -19.79 -6.98 -14.16
CA VAL A 6 -18.90 -7.06 -13.00
C VAL A 6 -19.51 -8.02 -11.99
N ILE A 7 -18.85 -9.16 -11.77
CA ILE A 7 -19.27 -10.16 -10.76
C ILE A 7 -18.73 -9.83 -9.38
N TYR A 8 -17.53 -9.25 -9.31
CA TYR A 8 -16.87 -8.88 -8.07
C TYR A 8 -15.81 -7.81 -8.36
N SER A 9 -15.64 -6.86 -7.45
CA SER A 9 -14.59 -5.85 -7.47
C SER A 9 -13.75 -5.91 -6.20
N SER A 10 -12.44 -5.65 -6.30
CA SER A 10 -11.58 -5.46 -5.12
C SER A 10 -12.05 -4.33 -4.19
N ARG A 11 -12.88 -3.39 -4.69
CA ARG A 11 -13.56 -2.39 -3.85
C ARG A 11 -14.45 -3.01 -2.77
N GLU A 12 -14.89 -4.24 -2.95
CA GLU A 12 -15.74 -5.00 -2.02
C GLU A 12 -14.91 -5.77 -0.96
N ALA A 13 -13.57 -5.75 -1.06
CA ALA A 13 -12.65 -6.30 -0.05
C ALA A 13 -11.49 -5.33 0.24
N PRO A 14 -11.76 -4.18 0.88
CA PRO A 14 -10.73 -3.18 1.17
C PRO A 14 -9.61 -3.75 2.04
N GLY A 15 -8.36 -3.43 1.70
CA GLY A 15 -7.17 -3.82 2.46
C GLY A 15 -6.61 -5.22 2.17
N ILE A 16 -7.31 -6.06 1.40
CA ILE A 16 -6.81 -7.40 1.04
C ILE A 16 -5.67 -7.36 0.02
N ILE A 17 -5.69 -6.38 -0.89
CA ILE A 17 -4.60 -6.07 -1.82
C ILE A 17 -4.06 -4.70 -1.39
N THR A 18 -2.90 -4.71 -0.73
CA THR A 18 -2.25 -3.48 -0.25
C THR A 18 -0.79 -3.48 -0.67
N ASP A 19 -0.36 -2.42 -1.33
CA ASP A 19 1.05 -2.15 -1.59
C ASP A 19 1.71 -1.57 -0.33
N VAL A 20 2.89 -2.08 0.02
CA VAL A 20 3.64 -1.66 1.21
C VAL A 20 5.06 -1.26 0.85
N LEU A 21 5.60 -0.28 1.57
CA LEU A 21 7.04 -0.01 1.58
C LEU A 21 7.71 -0.99 2.56
N ALA A 22 8.54 -1.88 2.03
CA ALA A 22 9.29 -2.85 2.82
C ALA A 22 10.77 -2.46 2.88
N PHE A 23 11.36 -2.53 4.08
CA PHE A 23 12.78 -2.26 4.31
C PHE A 23 13.46 -3.48 4.93
N ASP A 24 14.73 -3.70 4.59
CA ASP A 24 15.54 -4.73 5.25
C ASP A 24 15.76 -4.34 6.72
N VAL A 25 15.40 -5.24 7.64
CA VAL A 25 15.59 -5.06 9.09
C VAL A 25 17.03 -4.73 9.47
N LYS A 26 18.03 -5.17 8.67
CA LYS A 26 19.45 -4.87 8.90
C LYS A 26 19.80 -3.40 8.63
N ARG A 27 18.94 -2.67 7.91
CA ARG A 27 19.09 -1.25 7.56
C ARG A 27 18.30 -0.36 8.52
N ILE A 28 17.21 -0.86 9.11
CA ILE A 28 16.47 -0.18 10.17
C ILE A 28 17.41 0.12 11.36
N GLY A 29 17.41 1.36 11.85
CA GLY A 29 18.32 1.88 12.87
C GLY A 29 19.67 2.38 12.34
N LYS A 30 20.07 1.97 11.13
CA LYS A 30 21.32 2.42 10.48
C LYS A 30 21.07 3.50 9.44
N ASP A 31 20.04 3.29 8.62
CA ASP A 31 19.69 4.15 7.49
C ASP A 31 18.41 4.94 7.77
N ASP A 32 18.11 5.22 9.06
CA ASP A 32 16.88 5.88 9.50
C ASP A 32 16.64 7.22 8.79
N LYS A 33 17.72 7.97 8.54
CA LYS A 33 17.64 9.26 7.83
C LYS A 33 17.16 9.07 6.38
N GLN A 34 17.68 8.07 5.69
CA GLN A 34 17.35 7.76 4.29
C GLN A 34 15.94 7.18 4.20
N ILE A 35 15.57 6.28 5.11
CA ILE A 35 14.21 5.73 5.20
C ILE A 35 13.20 6.87 5.42
N MET A 36 13.45 7.76 6.39
CA MET A 36 12.59 8.91 6.62
C MET A 36 12.52 9.86 5.43
N ALA A 37 13.63 10.08 4.72
CA ALA A 37 13.64 10.89 3.51
C ALA A 37 12.78 10.27 2.39
N LEU A 38 12.88 8.96 2.19
CA LEU A 38 12.05 8.23 1.23
C LEU A 38 10.56 8.32 1.58
N MET A 39 10.21 8.13 2.86
CA MET A 39 8.81 8.22 3.30
C MET A 39 8.24 9.63 3.16
N ARG A 40 9.03 10.68 3.42
CA ARG A 40 8.62 12.07 3.13
C ARG A 40 8.41 12.30 1.64
N GLY A 41 9.34 11.85 0.80
CA GLY A 41 9.20 11.93 -0.66
C GLY A 41 7.98 11.18 -1.18
N TYR A 42 7.62 10.05 -0.58
CA TYR A 42 6.37 9.34 -0.89
C TYR A 42 5.14 10.20 -0.56
N LEU A 43 5.09 10.82 0.63
CA LEU A 43 4.00 11.71 1.02
C LEU A 43 3.90 12.96 0.13
N ASP A 44 5.04 13.54 -0.26
CA ASP A 44 5.11 14.64 -1.21
C ASP A 44 4.55 14.22 -2.58
N GLY A 45 4.86 13.00 -3.01
CA GLY A 45 4.28 12.39 -4.21
C GLY A 45 2.77 12.25 -4.12
N LEU A 46 2.23 11.74 -3.00
CA LEU A 46 0.79 11.65 -2.78
C LEU A 46 0.11 13.04 -2.80
N ALA A 47 0.74 14.03 -2.16
CA ALA A 47 0.25 15.40 -2.15
C ALA A 47 0.25 16.00 -3.57
N TYR A 48 1.31 15.75 -4.35
CA TYR A 48 1.41 16.18 -5.74
C TYR A 48 0.32 15.53 -6.61
N MET A 49 0.10 14.22 -6.47
CA MET A 49 -0.97 13.50 -7.17
C MET A 49 -2.35 14.11 -6.89
N LYS A 50 -2.61 14.47 -5.63
CA LYS A 50 -3.87 15.11 -5.24
C LYS A 50 -4.00 16.53 -5.80
N ALA A 51 -2.93 17.33 -5.77
CA ALA A 51 -2.95 18.71 -6.22
C ALA A 51 -2.94 18.87 -7.74
N LYS A 52 -2.30 17.94 -8.45
CA LYS A 52 -2.00 18.01 -9.89
C LYS A 52 -2.29 16.67 -10.59
N PRO A 53 -3.53 16.17 -10.58
CA PRO A 53 -3.85 14.81 -11.02
C PRO A 53 -3.49 14.53 -12.49
N ALA A 54 -3.72 15.48 -13.40
CA ALA A 54 -3.38 15.32 -14.82
C ALA A 54 -1.86 15.27 -15.07
N GLU A 55 -1.11 16.14 -14.41
CA GLU A 55 0.36 16.16 -14.52
C GLU A 55 0.97 14.91 -13.89
N ALA A 56 0.46 14.50 -12.72
CA ALA A 56 0.88 13.28 -12.05
C ALA A 56 0.60 12.04 -12.91
N ALA A 57 -0.59 11.94 -13.52
CA ALA A 57 -0.94 10.83 -14.41
C ALA A 57 -0.02 10.76 -15.64
N LYS A 58 0.42 11.89 -16.18
CA LYS A 58 1.42 11.90 -17.26
C LYS A 58 2.78 11.34 -16.82
N LEU A 59 3.24 11.69 -15.61
CA LEU A 59 4.50 11.17 -15.05
C LEU A 59 4.39 9.67 -14.75
N ILE A 60 3.29 9.26 -14.12
CA ILE A 60 3.01 7.86 -13.77
C ILE A 60 2.86 7.02 -15.02
N GLY A 61 2.04 7.45 -15.99
CA GLY A 61 1.82 6.74 -17.26
C GLY A 61 3.14 6.48 -18.00
N LYS A 62 4.01 7.50 -18.08
CA LYS A 62 5.37 7.34 -18.63
C LYS A 62 6.19 6.31 -17.85
N ALA A 63 6.13 6.31 -16.53
CA ALA A 63 6.92 5.42 -15.68
C ALA A 63 6.45 3.95 -15.76
N VAL A 64 5.15 3.70 -15.92
CA VAL A 64 4.57 2.34 -15.92
C VAL A 64 4.18 1.83 -17.31
N GLY A 65 4.42 2.62 -18.36
CA GLY A 65 4.22 2.20 -19.75
C GLY A 65 2.77 2.23 -20.23
N VAL A 66 1.94 3.14 -19.70
CA VAL A 66 0.53 3.34 -20.11
C VAL A 66 0.27 4.80 -20.49
N SER A 67 -0.85 5.08 -21.14
CA SER A 67 -1.26 6.46 -21.42
C SER A 67 -1.61 7.23 -20.14
N ASP A 68 -1.55 8.56 -20.20
CA ASP A 68 -2.01 9.44 -19.12
C ASP A 68 -3.47 9.19 -18.75
N LYS A 69 -4.32 8.95 -19.74
CA LYS A 69 -5.74 8.61 -19.56
C LYS A 69 -5.92 7.28 -18.82
N GLU A 70 -5.19 6.24 -19.21
CA GLU A 70 -5.24 4.93 -18.53
C GLU A 70 -4.77 5.04 -17.08
N ALA A 71 -3.68 5.79 -16.84
CA ALA A 71 -3.19 6.04 -15.49
C ALA A 71 -4.24 6.76 -14.63
N LEU A 72 -4.89 7.81 -15.16
CA LEU A 72 -5.96 8.53 -14.47
C LEU A 72 -7.15 7.63 -14.15
N GLU A 73 -7.56 6.79 -15.09
CA GLU A 73 -8.68 5.85 -14.89
C GLU A 73 -8.36 4.80 -13.83
N GLN A 74 -7.16 4.21 -13.88
CA GLN A 74 -6.71 3.21 -12.90
C GLN A 74 -6.59 3.79 -11.49
N LEU A 75 -6.09 5.04 -11.36
CA LEU A 75 -5.96 5.71 -10.07
C LEU A 75 -7.31 5.92 -9.36
N THR A 76 -8.44 5.92 -10.09
CA THR A 76 -9.78 5.95 -9.45
C THR A 76 -10.12 4.67 -8.68
N GLY A 77 -9.39 3.59 -8.92
CA GLY A 77 -9.51 2.33 -8.20
C GLY A 77 -8.61 2.23 -6.96
N VAL A 78 -7.73 3.20 -6.73
CA VAL A 78 -6.70 3.15 -5.69
C VAL A 78 -7.07 4.04 -4.51
N TYR A 79 -7.00 3.49 -3.30
CA TYR A 79 -7.11 4.27 -2.07
C TYR A 79 -5.71 4.57 -1.51
N ASN A 80 -5.20 5.79 -1.76
CA ASN A 80 -3.95 6.24 -1.17
C ASN A 80 -4.19 6.66 0.29
N ILE A 81 -3.71 5.85 1.23
CA ILE A 81 -3.93 6.06 2.67
C ILE A 81 -3.28 7.38 3.11
N PRO A 82 -4.06 8.36 3.61
CA PRO A 82 -3.49 9.60 4.14
C PRO A 82 -2.62 9.34 5.38
N LEU A 83 -1.60 10.18 5.61
CA LEU A 83 -0.68 10.04 6.75
C LEU A 83 -1.41 9.86 8.09
N ALA A 84 -2.48 10.61 8.33
CA ALA A 84 -3.27 10.54 9.57
C ALA A 84 -3.96 9.18 9.79
N GLU A 85 -4.17 8.39 8.73
CA GLU A 85 -4.80 7.08 8.78
C GLU A 85 -3.79 5.92 8.82
N MET A 86 -2.55 6.14 8.38
CA MET A 86 -1.51 5.10 8.32
C MET A 86 -1.33 4.33 9.65
N PRO A 87 -1.34 4.93 10.86
CA PRO A 87 -1.20 4.16 12.09
C PRO A 87 -2.28 3.10 12.31
N LYS A 88 -3.48 3.30 11.74
CA LYS A 88 -4.60 2.37 11.92
C LYS A 88 -4.30 1.03 11.26
N THR A 89 -3.57 1.00 10.13
CA THR A 89 -3.21 -0.25 9.46
C THR A 89 -2.24 -1.10 10.27
N TYR A 90 -1.39 -0.46 11.08
CA TYR A 90 -0.45 -1.12 11.99
C TYR A 90 -1.08 -1.53 13.33
N ALA A 91 -2.34 -1.19 13.59
CA ALA A 91 -3.04 -1.64 14.79
C ALA A 91 -3.70 -3.01 14.56
N LYS A 92 -3.85 -3.81 15.62
CA LYS A 92 -4.70 -5.01 15.56
C LYS A 92 -6.15 -4.57 15.31
N GLY A 93 -6.81 -5.22 14.35
CA GLY A 93 -8.19 -4.93 13.96
C GLY A 93 -9.02 -6.19 13.80
N LYS A 94 -10.22 -6.01 13.25
CA LYS A 94 -11.17 -7.10 12.94
C LYS A 94 -11.38 -7.29 11.43
N ASP A 95 -10.91 -6.36 10.62
CA ASP A 95 -11.06 -6.36 9.17
C ASP A 95 -9.70 -6.25 8.47
N THR A 96 -9.71 -6.46 7.16
CA THR A 96 -8.53 -6.52 6.29
C THR A 96 -7.81 -5.18 6.12
N THR A 97 -8.31 -4.08 6.68
CA THR A 97 -7.53 -2.82 6.73
C THR A 97 -6.41 -2.86 7.78
N SER A 98 -6.48 -3.81 8.72
CA SER A 98 -5.38 -4.13 9.64
C SER A 98 -4.39 -5.09 8.99
N PHE A 99 -3.10 -4.77 9.02
CA PHE A 99 -2.03 -5.66 8.54
C PHE A 99 -1.96 -6.99 9.29
N TYR A 100 -2.43 -7.03 10.54
CA TYR A 100 -2.57 -8.30 11.26
C TYR A 100 -3.58 -9.21 10.61
N VAL A 101 -4.74 -8.67 10.19
CA VAL A 101 -5.82 -9.48 9.60
C VAL A 101 -5.49 -9.82 8.15
N SER A 102 -5.11 -8.82 7.33
CA SER A 102 -4.76 -9.08 5.93
C SER A 102 -3.54 -9.97 5.78
N GLY A 103 -2.53 -9.82 6.65
CA GLY A 103 -1.35 -10.69 6.68
C GLY A 103 -1.70 -12.16 6.94
N GLU A 104 -2.60 -12.44 7.89
CA GLU A 104 -3.03 -13.82 8.17
C GLU A 104 -3.89 -14.39 7.04
N VAL A 105 -4.77 -13.59 6.42
CA VAL A 105 -5.53 -14.01 5.23
C VAL A 105 -4.58 -14.35 4.07
N ILE A 106 -3.53 -13.55 3.85
CA ILE A 106 -2.51 -13.81 2.83
C ILE A 106 -1.74 -15.09 3.17
N ASN A 107 -1.31 -15.29 4.42
CA ASN A 107 -0.70 -16.56 4.86
C ASN A 107 -1.58 -17.76 4.50
N GLU A 108 -2.87 -17.71 4.82
CA GLU A 108 -3.82 -18.78 4.55
C GLU A 108 -3.92 -19.09 3.04
N ILE A 109 -4.10 -18.06 2.21
CA ILE A 109 -4.20 -18.19 0.75
C ILE A 109 -2.91 -18.80 0.18
N LEU A 110 -1.75 -18.28 0.57
CA LEU A 110 -0.46 -18.73 0.04
C LEU A 110 -0.14 -20.17 0.45
N ILE A 111 -0.51 -20.59 1.67
CA ILE A 111 -0.36 -21.99 2.11
C ILE A 111 -1.30 -22.91 1.34
N LYS A 112 -2.59 -22.54 1.23
CA LYS A 112 -3.59 -23.33 0.49
C LYS A 112 -3.21 -23.51 -0.98
N ASN A 113 -2.61 -22.48 -1.59
CA ASN A 113 -2.13 -22.52 -2.97
C ASN A 113 -0.75 -23.19 -3.12
N GLY A 114 -0.12 -23.64 -2.02
CA GLY A 114 1.20 -24.28 -2.05
C GLY A 114 2.36 -23.34 -2.39
N GLN A 115 2.15 -22.02 -2.33
CA GLN A 115 3.16 -21.01 -2.64
C GLN A 115 4.17 -20.83 -1.49
N ILE A 116 3.73 -21.06 -0.24
CA ILE A 116 4.60 -21.09 0.94
C ILE A 116 4.32 -22.33 1.78
N LYS A 117 5.35 -22.85 2.46
CA LYS A 117 5.23 -24.02 3.34
C LYS A 117 4.86 -23.67 4.79
N LYS A 118 5.09 -22.43 5.20
CA LYS A 118 4.90 -21.95 6.57
C LYS A 118 4.47 -20.49 6.55
N ALA A 119 3.54 -20.15 7.43
CA ALA A 119 3.07 -18.79 7.65
C ALA A 119 4.20 -17.86 8.11
N ALA A 120 4.20 -16.63 7.60
CA ALA A 120 5.00 -15.55 8.15
C ALA A 120 4.45 -15.12 9.52
N ALA A 121 5.33 -14.85 10.48
CA ALA A 121 4.92 -14.29 11.76
C ALA A 121 4.62 -12.80 11.60
N ILE A 122 3.37 -12.45 11.27
CA ILE A 122 2.95 -11.09 10.93
C ILE A 122 3.41 -10.03 11.95
N PRO A 123 3.32 -10.23 13.28
CA PRO A 123 3.81 -9.22 14.22
C PRO A 123 5.30 -8.89 14.08
N ALA A 124 6.11 -9.85 13.61
CA ALA A 124 7.56 -9.68 13.42
C ALA A 124 7.92 -8.99 12.09
N THR A 125 6.95 -8.77 11.21
CA THR A 125 7.15 -8.10 9.91
C THR A 125 6.69 -6.63 9.93
N LEU A 126 6.14 -6.15 11.05
CA LEU A 126 5.59 -4.81 11.19
C LEU A 126 6.50 -3.91 12.04
N ASP A 127 6.85 -2.75 11.51
CA ASP A 127 7.54 -1.68 12.24
C ASP A 127 6.90 -0.34 11.87
N ASP A 128 6.26 0.30 12.84
CA ASP A 128 5.51 1.54 12.65
C ASP A 128 6.25 2.80 13.14
N ARG A 129 7.54 2.66 13.54
CA ARG A 129 8.30 3.76 14.15
C ARG A 129 8.36 5.00 13.26
N TYR A 130 8.51 4.79 11.95
CA TYR A 130 8.67 5.87 10.99
C TYR A 130 7.33 6.54 10.69
N VAL A 131 6.24 5.77 10.59
CA VAL A 131 4.88 6.31 10.47
C VAL A 131 4.55 7.17 11.68
N LYS A 132 4.82 6.68 12.89
CA LYS A 132 4.65 7.44 14.14
C LYS A 132 5.54 8.69 14.19
N ALA A 133 6.76 8.61 13.67
CA ALA A 133 7.68 9.75 13.63
C ALA A 133 7.22 10.85 12.67
N LEU A 134 6.55 10.51 11.56
CA LEU A 134 6.01 11.48 10.60
C LEU A 134 4.76 12.22 11.11
N LEU A 135 4.11 11.70 12.14
CA LEU A 135 2.91 12.31 12.76
C LEU A 135 3.23 13.30 13.88
N LYS A 136 4.50 13.41 14.26
CA LYS A 136 4.99 14.38 15.25
C LYS A 136 5.45 15.65 14.56
#